data_AF-A0A928ILK1-F1
#
_entry.id   AF-A0A928ILK1-F1
#
_cell.length_a   1.000
_cell.length_b   1.000
_cell.length_c   1.000
_cell.angle_alpha   90.00
_cell.angle_beta   90.00
_cell.angle_gamma   90.00
#
_symmetry.space_group_name_H-M   'P 1'
#
loop_
_entity.id
_entity.type
_entity.pdbx_description
1 polymer ?
#
loop_
_entity_poly.entity_id
_entity_poly.type
_entity_poly.pdbx_seq_one_letter_code
_entity_poly.pdbx_strand_id
1 'polypeptide(L)'
;MKELAFILNLLGLAATLAASLIKGEKMKKVLVLILIGNALVAIGYLCSGTGINGAASGLLACVQTLINFIFDAKNKPIPKWLIGIYIASFIAVNILVGGLTVATLLASLACIAFIVSILQKNGKNFRICAIINTVIWISYDIFTGSYSALITHGTILAVNVVGFLIHDIKKKKA
;
A
#
# COMPACT_ATOMS: atom_id res chain seq x y z
N MET A 1 14.43 -19.18 -2.52
CA MET A 1 13.97 -17.97 -1.78
C MET A 1 13.58 -16.83 -2.72
N LYS A 2 14.42 -16.42 -3.68
CA LYS A 2 14.10 -15.34 -4.65
C LYS A 2 12.90 -15.62 -5.57
N GLU A 3 12.76 -16.85 -6.06
CA GLU A 3 11.60 -17.26 -6.88
C GLU A 3 10.29 -17.22 -6.08
N LEU A 4 10.32 -17.66 -4.82
CA LEU A 4 9.18 -17.56 -3.90
C LEU A 4 8.81 -16.08 -3.66
N ALA A 5 9.79 -15.21 -3.46
CA ALA A 5 9.55 -13.77 -3.32
C ALA A 5 8.86 -13.17 -4.55
N PHE A 6 9.24 -13.61 -5.76
CA PHE A 6 8.61 -13.17 -7.00
C PHE A 6 7.15 -13.63 -7.10
N ILE A 7 6.88 -14.91 -6.84
CA ILE A 7 5.51 -15.46 -6.86
C ILE A 7 4.62 -14.75 -5.85
N LEU A 8 5.11 -14.54 -4.62
CA LEU A 8 4.35 -13.85 -3.57
C LEU A 8 4.03 -12.40 -3.96
N ASN A 9 5.00 -11.66 -4.53
CA ASN A 9 4.78 -10.30 -4.99
C ASN A 9 3.77 -10.21 -6.14
N LEU A 10 3.75 -11.18 -7.07
CA LEU A 10 2.74 -11.27 -8.13
C LEU A 10 1.35 -11.56 -7.59
N LEU A 11 1.22 -12.46 -6.60
CA LEU A 11 -0.06 -12.73 -5.95
C LEU A 11 -0.55 -11.49 -5.16
N GLY A 12 0.37 -10.78 -4.50
CA GLY A 12 0.07 -9.54 -3.80
C GLY A 12 -0.38 -8.41 -4.73
N LEU A 13 0.24 -8.32 -5.90
CA LEU A 13 -0.18 -7.46 -7.01
C LEU A 13 -1.62 -7.81 -7.44
N ALA A 14 -1.89 -9.07 -7.74
CA ALA A 14 -3.20 -9.53 -8.19
C ALA A 14 -4.29 -9.20 -7.18
N ALA A 15 -4.03 -9.39 -5.88
CA ALA A 15 -4.96 -9.03 -4.81
C ALA A 15 -5.24 -7.52 -4.77
N THR A 16 -4.20 -6.69 -4.87
CA THR A 16 -4.33 -5.21 -4.86
C THR A 16 -5.08 -4.68 -6.08
N LEU A 17 -4.83 -5.27 -7.26
CA LEU A 17 -5.55 -4.93 -8.48
C LEU A 17 -7.02 -5.35 -8.39
N ALA A 18 -7.29 -6.56 -7.91
CA ALA A 18 -8.66 -7.03 -7.69
C ALA A 18 -9.41 -6.11 -6.71
N ALA A 19 -8.75 -5.66 -5.64
CA ALA A 19 -9.32 -4.72 -4.68
C ALA A 19 -9.74 -3.39 -5.36
N SER A 20 -8.89 -2.89 -6.26
CA SER A 20 -9.09 -1.63 -6.97
C SER A 20 -10.22 -1.68 -8.02
N LEU A 21 -10.60 -2.89 -8.47
CA LEU A 21 -11.66 -3.10 -9.48
C LEU A 21 -13.06 -3.29 -8.88
N ILE A 22 -13.18 -3.50 -7.56
CA ILE A 22 -14.47 -3.67 -6.89
C ILE A 22 -15.19 -2.31 -6.80
N LYS A 23 -16.37 -2.20 -7.43
CA LYS A 23 -17.25 -1.02 -7.35
C LYS A 23 -18.30 -1.17 -6.24
N GLY A 24 -18.63 -0.08 -5.54
CA GLY A 24 -19.76 0.03 -4.61
C GLY A 24 -19.46 -0.24 -3.13
N GLU A 25 -20.50 -0.44 -2.32
CA GLU A 25 -20.48 -0.54 -0.83
C GLU A 25 -19.79 -1.80 -0.25
N LYS A 26 -19.01 -2.54 -1.04
CA LYS A 26 -18.37 -3.79 -0.61
C LYS A 26 -16.97 -3.55 -0.04
N MET A 27 -16.80 -2.51 0.78
CA MET A 27 -15.49 -2.13 1.32
C MET A 27 -14.83 -3.24 2.14
N LYS A 28 -15.61 -4.05 2.84
CA LYS A 28 -15.16 -5.29 3.48
C LYS A 28 -14.31 -6.18 2.57
N LYS A 29 -14.73 -6.38 1.31
CA LYS A 29 -14.00 -7.24 0.35
C LYS A 29 -12.70 -6.59 -0.12
N VAL A 30 -12.74 -5.27 -0.34
CA VAL A 30 -11.56 -4.49 -0.72
C VAL A 30 -10.50 -4.55 0.38
N LEU A 31 -10.90 -4.38 1.64
CA LEU A 31 -10.00 -4.42 2.79
C LEU A 31 -9.38 -5.82 2.98
N VAL A 32 -10.15 -6.90 2.79
CA VAL A 32 -9.59 -8.27 2.82
C VAL A 32 -8.54 -8.46 1.74
N LEU A 33 -8.80 -8.01 0.51
CA LEU A 33 -7.84 -8.14 -0.59
C LEU A 33 -6.58 -7.27 -0.38
N ILE A 34 -6.73 -6.06 0.17
CA ILE A 34 -5.58 -5.21 0.54
C ILE A 34 -4.76 -5.86 1.66
N LEU A 35 -5.41 -6.47 2.65
CA LEU A 35 -4.73 -7.20 3.73
C LEU A 35 -3.90 -8.36 3.17
N ILE A 36 -4.50 -9.17 2.28
CA ILE A 36 -3.81 -10.28 1.61
C ILE A 36 -2.65 -9.73 0.76
N GLY A 37 -2.89 -8.67 -0.01
CA GLY A 37 -1.88 -8.01 -0.84
C GLY A 37 -0.67 -7.56 -0.04
N ASN A 38 -0.89 -6.82 1.04
CA ASN A 38 0.17 -6.34 1.93
C ASN A 38 0.91 -7.48 2.60
N ALA A 39 0.21 -8.53 3.05
CA ALA A 39 0.84 -9.69 3.68
C ALA A 39 1.78 -10.41 2.70
N LEU A 40 1.31 -10.66 1.47
CA LEU A 40 2.09 -11.35 0.44
C LEU A 40 3.32 -10.53 0.01
N VAL A 41 3.17 -9.22 -0.18
CA VAL A 41 4.31 -8.33 -0.51
C VAL A 41 5.30 -8.27 0.67
N ALA A 42 4.82 -8.18 1.91
CA ALA A 42 5.68 -8.18 3.09
C ALA A 42 6.51 -9.46 3.22
N ILE A 43 5.88 -10.62 3.04
CA ILE A 43 6.59 -11.92 3.02
C ILE A 43 7.53 -11.96 1.81
N GLY A 44 7.14 -11.39 0.67
CA GLY A 44 8.00 -11.21 -0.49
C GLY A 44 9.31 -10.49 -0.17
N TYR A 45 9.25 -9.36 0.53
CA TYR A 45 10.44 -8.65 1.02
C TYR A 45 11.29 -9.54 1.94
N LEU A 46 10.68 -10.21 2.93
CA LEU A 46 11.41 -11.12 3.82
C LEU A 46 12.12 -12.25 3.07
N CYS A 47 11.45 -12.87 2.09
CA CYS A 47 12.01 -13.95 1.27
C CYS A 47 13.13 -13.44 0.34
N SER A 48 13.09 -12.19 -0.08
CA SER A 48 14.14 -11.60 -0.93
C SER A 48 15.42 -11.28 -0.15
N GLY A 49 15.32 -11.14 1.18
CA GLY A 49 16.42 -10.69 2.04
C GLY A 49 16.75 -9.21 1.89
N THR A 50 16.03 -8.48 1.04
CA THR A 50 16.15 -7.04 0.81
C THR A 50 14.87 -6.33 1.24
N GLY A 51 15.01 -5.09 1.68
CA GLY A 51 13.85 -4.25 1.98
C GLY A 51 13.12 -4.59 3.29
N ILE A 52 13.87 -4.76 4.40
CA ILE A 52 13.29 -5.09 5.72
C ILE A 52 12.27 -4.04 6.21
N ASN A 53 12.48 -2.76 5.91
CA ASN A 53 11.50 -1.70 6.17
C ASN A 53 10.20 -1.92 5.37
N GLY A 54 10.30 -2.38 4.12
CA GLY A 54 9.18 -2.75 3.28
C GLY A 54 8.37 -3.91 3.88
N ALA A 55 9.07 -4.94 4.37
CA ALA A 55 8.44 -6.04 5.11
C ALA A 55 7.70 -5.56 6.36
N ALA A 56 8.38 -4.80 7.21
CA ALA A 56 7.80 -4.29 8.46
C ALA A 56 6.60 -3.36 8.20
N SER A 57 6.71 -2.50 7.18
CA SER A 57 5.64 -1.62 6.73
C SER A 57 4.45 -2.40 6.19
N GLY A 58 4.68 -3.44 5.37
CA GLY A 58 3.60 -4.27 4.85
C GLY A 58 2.86 -5.02 5.95
N LEU A 59 3.58 -5.57 6.94
CA LEU A 59 2.96 -6.23 8.10
C LEU A 59 2.14 -5.25 8.95
N LEU A 60 2.67 -4.06 9.20
CA LEU A 60 1.94 -3.03 9.96
C LEU A 60 0.72 -2.51 9.17
N ALA A 61 0.83 -2.42 7.84
CA ALA A 61 -0.30 -2.11 6.97
C ALA A 61 -1.39 -3.20 7.01
N CYS A 62 -1.04 -4.48 7.20
CA CYS A 62 -2.04 -5.53 7.47
C CYS A 62 -2.81 -5.26 8.77
N VAL A 63 -2.11 -4.90 9.86
CA VAL A 63 -2.75 -4.55 11.14
C VAL A 63 -3.66 -3.35 10.99
N GLN A 64 -3.18 -2.29 10.35
CA GLN A 64 -3.99 -1.11 10.04
C GLN A 64 -5.24 -1.47 9.23
N THR A 65 -5.07 -2.27 8.18
CA THR A 65 -6.18 -2.68 7.29
C THR A 65 -7.20 -3.52 8.05
N LEU A 66 -6.75 -4.40 8.95
CA LEU A 66 -7.63 -5.19 9.81
C LEU A 66 -8.41 -4.31 10.79
N ILE A 67 -7.77 -3.32 11.41
CA ILE A 67 -8.46 -2.37 12.29
C ILE A 67 -9.50 -1.60 11.49
N ASN A 68 -9.15 -1.10 10.31
CA ASN A 68 -10.09 -0.40 9.42
C ASN A 68 -11.28 -1.29 9.03
N PHE A 69 -11.04 -2.57 8.78
CA PHE A 69 -12.09 -3.54 8.51
C PHE A 69 -13.06 -3.68 9.68
N ILE A 70 -12.57 -3.71 10.92
CA ILE A 70 -13.42 -3.78 12.12
C ILE A 70 -14.29 -2.52 12.25
N PHE A 71 -13.73 -1.34 11.98
CA PHE A 71 -14.47 -0.08 12.00
C PHE A 71 -15.55 -0.03 10.92
N ASP A 72 -15.20 -0.38 9.68
CA ASP A 72 -16.13 -0.49 8.55
C ASP A 72 -17.23 -1.51 8.83
N ALA A 73 -16.89 -2.66 9.40
CA ALA A 73 -17.87 -3.68 9.77
C ALA A 73 -18.88 -3.24 10.83
N LYS A 74 -18.50 -2.27 11.67
CA LYS A 74 -19.37 -1.63 12.66
C LYS A 74 -20.03 -0.35 12.15
N ASN A 75 -19.85 0.00 10.87
CA ASN A 75 -20.27 1.28 10.27
C ASN A 75 -19.78 2.50 11.07
N LYS A 76 -18.60 2.40 11.69
CA LYS A 76 -18.02 3.49 12.49
C LYS A 76 -16.93 4.21 11.69
N PRO A 77 -16.90 5.55 11.71
CA PRO A 77 -15.80 6.29 11.11
C PRO A 77 -14.50 6.02 11.90
N ILE A 78 -13.37 6.05 11.21
CA ILE A 78 -12.05 5.94 11.83
C ILE A 78 -11.79 7.23 12.62
N PRO A 79 -11.50 7.14 13.93
CA PRO A 79 -11.25 8.32 14.74
C PRO A 79 -9.88 8.93 14.43
N LYS A 80 -9.79 10.27 14.48
CA LYS A 80 -8.57 11.01 14.10
C LYS A 80 -7.35 10.67 14.96
N TRP A 81 -7.54 10.36 16.25
CA TRP A 81 -6.44 9.96 17.13
C TRP A 81 -5.78 8.65 16.68
N LEU A 82 -6.57 7.73 16.11
CA LEU A 82 -6.08 6.45 15.61
C LEU A 82 -5.21 6.62 14.35
N ILE A 83 -5.52 7.64 13.52
CA ILE A 83 -4.65 8.04 12.41
C ILE A 83 -3.28 8.49 12.92
N GLY A 84 -3.26 9.28 14.01
CA GLY A 84 -2.01 9.68 14.67
C GLY A 84 -1.20 8.48 15.16
N ILE A 85 -1.87 7.47 15.73
CA ILE A 85 -1.22 6.20 16.13
C ILE A 85 -0.64 5.47 14.92
N TYR A 86 -1.37 5.36 13.81
CA TYR A 86 -0.83 4.71 12.61
C TYR A 86 0.46 5.38 12.15
N ILE A 87 0.46 6.70 12.02
CA ILE A 87 1.64 7.46 11.61
C ILE A 87 2.81 7.21 12.58
N ALA A 88 2.57 7.36 13.88
CA ALA A 88 3.60 7.14 14.90
C ALA A 88 4.15 5.71 14.87
N SER A 89 3.29 4.70 14.72
CA SER A 89 3.68 3.30 14.63
C SER A 89 4.51 3.00 13.39
N PHE A 90 4.16 3.54 12.21
CA PHE A 90 4.96 3.33 11.00
C PHE A 90 6.35 3.94 11.11
N ILE A 91 6.44 5.16 11.63
CA ILE A 91 7.74 5.82 11.84
C ILE A 91 8.57 5.03 12.85
N ALA A 92 7.99 4.69 14.00
CA ALA A 92 8.69 3.96 15.05
C ALA A 92 9.17 2.58 14.57
N VAL A 93 8.31 1.78 13.96
CA VAL A 93 8.67 0.45 13.46
C VAL A 93 9.75 0.52 12.39
N ASN A 94 9.65 1.46 11.44
CA ASN A 94 10.66 1.60 10.40
C ASN A 94 12.02 2.03 10.98
N ILE A 95 12.05 2.94 11.96
CA ILE A 95 13.29 3.32 12.64
C ILE A 95 13.88 2.16 13.45
N LEU A 96 13.04 1.41 14.18
CA LEU A 96 13.48 0.28 14.99
C LEU A 96 14.09 -0.85 14.14
N VAL A 97 13.52 -1.09 12.96
CA VAL A 97 13.93 -2.19 12.09
C VAL A 97 15.08 -1.80 11.16
N GLY A 98 15.06 -0.59 10.60
CA GLY A 98 16.00 -0.15 9.57
C GLY A 98 16.99 0.94 9.99
N GLY A 99 16.93 1.41 11.24
CA GLY A 99 17.70 2.56 11.72
C GLY A 99 17.28 3.88 11.06
N LEU A 100 18.08 4.93 11.25
CA LEU A 100 17.82 6.25 10.67
C LEU A 100 18.48 6.38 9.29
N THR A 101 17.86 5.79 8.26
CA THR A 101 18.40 5.75 6.89
C THR A 101 17.44 6.38 5.87
N VAL A 102 17.93 6.62 4.66
CA VAL A 102 17.10 7.07 3.53
C VAL A 102 15.99 6.05 3.22
N ALA A 103 16.30 4.75 3.31
CA ALA A 103 15.32 3.68 3.12
C ALA A 103 14.19 3.75 4.16
N THR A 104 14.53 4.00 5.43
CA THR A 104 13.56 4.21 6.52
C THR A 104 12.66 5.41 6.26
N LEU A 105 13.23 6.52 5.78
CA LEU A 105 12.46 7.72 5.44
C LEU A 105 11.48 7.44 4.30
N LEU A 106 11.96 6.81 3.22
CA LEU A 106 11.11 6.47 2.06
C LEU A 106 9.98 5.53 2.45
N ALA A 107 10.25 4.46 3.19
CA ALA A 107 9.23 3.53 3.66
C ALA A 107 8.19 4.24 4.54
N SER A 108 8.63 5.10 5.47
CA SER A 108 7.74 5.87 6.34
C SER A 108 6.85 6.84 5.56
N LEU A 109 7.42 7.57 4.59
CA LEU A 109 6.67 8.46 3.71
C LEU A 109 5.65 7.71 2.86
N ALA A 110 6.01 6.54 2.34
CA ALA A 110 5.09 5.69 1.60
C ALA A 110 3.92 5.23 2.48
N CYS A 111 4.18 4.84 3.73
CA CYS A 111 3.11 4.46 4.67
C CYS A 111 2.19 5.62 5.01
N ILE A 112 2.73 6.83 5.18
CA ILE A 112 1.91 8.04 5.40
C ILE A 112 1.05 8.33 4.16
N ALA A 113 1.62 8.23 2.96
CA ALA A 113 0.86 8.38 1.72
C ALA A 113 -0.24 7.32 1.58
N PHE A 114 0.01 6.08 2.00
CA PHE A 114 -0.98 5.02 2.06
C PHE A 114 -2.12 5.34 3.03
N ILE A 115 -1.82 5.80 4.26
CA ILE A 115 -2.83 6.26 5.23
C ILE A 115 -3.71 7.34 4.59
N VAL A 116 -3.12 8.35 3.96
CA VAL A 116 -3.87 9.42 3.32
C VAL A 116 -4.72 8.89 2.17
N SER A 117 -4.22 7.93 1.39
CA SER A 117 -4.92 7.32 0.27
C SER A 117 -6.22 6.65 0.72
N ILE A 118 -6.15 5.78 1.73
CA ILE A 118 -7.31 5.01 2.18
C ILE A 118 -8.37 5.85 2.91
N LEU A 119 -8.01 7.06 3.36
CA LEU A 119 -8.95 8.00 3.98
C LEU A 119 -9.72 8.84 2.95
N GLN A 120 -9.37 8.77 1.67
CA GLN A 120 -10.06 9.52 0.62
C GLN A 120 -11.45 8.96 0.35
N LYS A 121 -12.46 9.83 0.40
CA LYS A 121 -13.85 9.49 0.02
C LYS A 121 -14.10 9.58 -1.49
N ASN A 122 -13.27 10.34 -2.21
CA ASN A 122 -13.38 10.54 -3.64
C ASN A 122 -12.39 9.63 -4.38
N GLY A 123 -12.89 8.83 -5.33
CA GLY A 123 -12.07 7.91 -6.13
C GLY A 123 -10.96 8.58 -6.95
N LYS A 124 -11.12 9.86 -7.34
CA LYS A 124 -10.05 10.64 -7.99
C LYS A 124 -8.92 10.95 -7.00
N ASN A 125 -9.26 11.45 -5.82
CA ASN A 125 -8.28 11.78 -4.80
C ASN A 125 -7.56 10.52 -4.30
N PHE A 126 -8.31 9.43 -4.11
CA PHE A 126 -7.74 8.12 -3.81
C PHE A 126 -6.67 7.73 -4.83
N ARG A 127 -6.97 7.85 -6.14
CA ARG A 127 -6.04 7.50 -7.22
C ARG A 127 -4.80 8.41 -7.25
N ILE A 128 -4.96 9.72 -7.04
CA ILE A 128 -3.81 10.64 -6.94
C ILE A 128 -2.91 10.24 -5.76
N CYS A 129 -3.48 10.02 -4.58
CA CYS A 129 -2.72 9.59 -3.41
C CYS A 129 -2.06 8.22 -3.61
N ALA A 130 -2.76 7.28 -4.27
CA ALA A 130 -2.22 5.97 -4.60
C ALA A 130 -1.03 6.07 -5.56
N ILE A 131 -1.10 6.93 -6.58
CA ILE A 131 0.04 7.20 -7.48
C ILE A 131 1.24 7.73 -6.68
N ILE A 132 1.03 8.73 -5.82
CA ILE A 132 2.10 9.29 -4.98
C ILE A 132 2.72 8.19 -4.10
N ASN A 133 1.89 7.42 -3.41
CA ASN A 133 2.32 6.29 -2.59
C ASN A 133 3.18 5.30 -3.40
N THR A 134 2.72 4.90 -4.58
CA THR A 134 3.43 3.94 -5.43
C THR A 134 4.75 4.48 -5.97
N VAL A 135 4.83 5.77 -6.31
CA VAL A 135 6.10 6.41 -6.73
C VAL A 135 7.14 6.38 -5.60
N ILE A 136 6.72 6.62 -4.35
CA ILE A 136 7.63 6.55 -3.20
C ILE A 136 8.10 5.11 -2.98
N TRP A 137 7.20 4.12 -3.08
CA TRP A 137 7.57 2.70 -3.00
C TRP A 137 8.54 2.26 -4.10
N ILE A 138 8.34 2.69 -5.34
CA ILE A 138 9.29 2.42 -6.44
C ILE A 138 10.69 2.98 -6.10
N SER A 139 10.74 4.19 -5.56
CA SER A 139 12.00 4.81 -5.14
C SER A 139 12.68 4.00 -4.02
N TYR A 140 11.89 3.51 -3.06
CA TYR A 140 12.35 2.61 -2.01
C TYR A 140 12.88 1.28 -2.57
N ASP A 141 12.19 0.67 -3.53
CA ASP A 141 12.56 -0.62 -4.11
C ASP A 141 13.88 -0.53 -4.87
N ILE A 142 14.06 0.54 -5.64
CA ILE A 142 15.31 0.82 -6.35
C ILE A 142 16.46 0.97 -5.34
N PHE A 143 16.23 1.76 -4.28
CA PHE A 143 17.26 2.03 -3.27
C PHE A 143 17.65 0.78 -2.47
N THR A 144 16.69 -0.13 -2.22
CA THR A 144 16.92 -1.36 -1.47
C THR A 144 17.27 -2.58 -2.32
N GLY A 145 17.24 -2.45 -3.66
CA GLY A 145 17.48 -3.56 -4.59
C GLY A 145 16.33 -4.59 -4.64
N SER A 146 15.14 -4.22 -4.19
CA SER A 146 13.98 -5.12 -4.06
C SER A 146 13.21 -5.25 -5.40
N TYR A 147 13.86 -5.79 -6.44
CA TYR A 147 13.33 -5.81 -7.81
C TYR A 147 12.00 -6.56 -7.99
N SER A 148 11.71 -7.57 -7.17
CA SER A 148 10.42 -8.25 -7.23
C SER A 148 9.26 -7.36 -6.78
N ALA A 149 9.47 -6.57 -5.72
CA ALA A 149 8.50 -5.58 -5.26
C ALA A 149 8.40 -4.41 -6.25
N LEU A 150 9.52 -4.02 -6.88
CA LEU A 150 9.57 -3.00 -7.92
C LEU A 150 8.61 -3.32 -9.07
N ILE A 151 8.56 -4.57 -9.54
CA ILE A 151 7.65 -4.99 -10.61
C ILE A 151 6.19 -4.84 -10.17
N THR A 152 5.87 -5.23 -8.94
CA THR A 152 4.53 -5.06 -8.35
C THR A 152 4.14 -3.59 -8.31
N HIS A 153 4.99 -2.72 -7.74
CA HIS A 153 4.68 -1.30 -7.66
C HIS A 153 4.67 -0.62 -9.04
N GLY A 154 5.57 -0.98 -9.95
CA GLY A 154 5.55 -0.50 -11.33
C GLY A 154 4.23 -0.82 -12.05
N THR A 155 3.70 -2.02 -11.84
CA THR A 155 2.42 -2.42 -12.43
C THR A 155 1.24 -1.68 -11.80
N ILE A 156 1.22 -1.54 -10.47
CA ILE A 156 0.20 -0.75 -9.75
C ILE A 156 0.19 0.70 -10.24
N LEU A 157 1.37 1.30 -10.44
CA LEU A 157 1.52 2.66 -10.95
C LEU A 157 0.90 2.78 -12.34
N ALA A 158 1.24 1.87 -13.27
CA ALA A 158 0.71 1.88 -14.62
C ALA A 158 -0.84 1.81 -14.62
N VAL A 159 -1.42 0.90 -13.83
CA VAL A 159 -2.87 0.76 -13.74
C VAL A 159 -3.53 2.01 -13.14
N ASN A 160 -2.97 2.57 -12.07
CA ASN A 160 -3.51 3.78 -11.45
C ASN A 160 -3.45 5.00 -12.38
N VAL A 161 -2.36 5.15 -13.15
CA VAL A 161 -2.22 6.21 -14.16
C VAL A 161 -3.26 6.04 -15.26
N VAL A 162 -3.41 4.83 -15.83
CA VAL A 162 -4.43 4.56 -16.86
C VAL A 162 -5.83 4.84 -16.32
N GLY A 163 -6.14 4.37 -15.11
CA GLY A 163 -7.42 4.62 -14.45
C GLY A 163 -7.71 6.11 -14.29
N PHE A 164 -6.72 6.89 -13.83
CA PHE A 164 -6.82 8.35 -13.71
C PHE A 164 -7.12 9.03 -15.07
N LEU A 165 -6.37 8.68 -16.13
CA LEU A 165 -6.56 9.24 -17.47
C LEU A 165 -7.96 8.93 -18.03
N ILE A 166 -8.44 7.70 -17.88
CA ILE A 166 -9.73 7.26 -18.43
C ILE A 166 -10.91 7.83 -17.64
N HIS A 167 -10.92 7.67 -16.32
CA HIS A 167 -12.13 7.95 -15.54
C HIS A 167 -12.17 9.37 -14.93
N ASP A 168 -11.02 10.05 -14.77
CA ASP A 168 -11.00 11.37 -14.10
C ASP A 168 -10.75 12.54 -15.05
N ILE A 169 -10.01 12.32 -16.15
CA ILE A 169 -9.75 13.36 -17.16
C ILE A 169 -10.83 13.33 -18.26
N LYS A 170 -11.06 12.16 -18.89
CA LYS A 170 -11.99 12.08 -20.05
C LYS A 170 -13.46 12.34 -19.69
N LYS A 171 -13.91 11.94 -18.49
CA LYS A 171 -15.29 12.18 -18.04
C LYS A 171 -15.63 13.65 -17.78
N LYS A 172 -14.62 14.52 -17.64
CA LYS A 172 -14.82 15.97 -17.47
C LYS A 172 -15.17 16.69 -18.79
N LYS A 173 -15.10 15.99 -19.93
CA LYS A 173 -15.35 16.53 -21.28
C LYS A 173 -16.66 16.05 -21.92
N ALA A 174 -17.51 15.34 -21.18
CA ALA A 174 -18.83 14.90 -21.65
C ALA A 174 -19.92 15.66 -20.89
#